data_AF-A0A4Y8K4J9-F1
#
_entry.id   AF-A0A4Y8K4J9-F1
#
_cell.length_a   1.000
_cell.length_b   1.000
_cell.length_c   1.000
_cell.angle_alpha   90.00
_cell.angle_beta   90.00
_cell.angle_gamma   90.00
#
_symmetry.space_group_name_H-M   'P 1'
#
loop_
_entity.id
_entity.type
_entity.pdbx_description
1 polymer ?
#
loop_
_entity_poly.entity_id
_entity_poly.type
_entity_poly.pdbx_seq_one_letter_code
_entity_poly.pdbx_strand_id
1 'polypeptide(L)'
;MIAEGLVDLARQMAPHARMIAAGGTDDGQIGTSFAKVVGGIEQADLGEGVVLLCDLGSAILTSETALDFLDDDVRSRVRIVDAPLVEGGVAAAVAAEVGGDLESVVRAARSAAGAEPAPSTNAAESPPPSLVTRTVTLVNKDGLHARPAADFAKLASTFTARVTVNGKDASSLLAVMSLGLTRGMTAQISSADPDGAAAVAALGDLLESGFGEE
;
A
#
# COMPACT_ATOMS: atom_id res chain seq x y z
N MET A 1 11.36 10.61 -28.46
CA MET A 1 12.22 10.76 -27.26
C MET A 1 11.78 9.78 -26.17
N ILE A 2 12.56 9.57 -25.08
CA ILE A 2 12.19 8.60 -24.02
C ILE A 2 10.80 8.89 -23.43
N ALA A 3 10.51 10.17 -23.11
CA ALA A 3 9.21 10.57 -22.55
C ALA A 3 8.02 10.24 -23.47
N GLU A 4 8.16 10.48 -24.77
CA GLU A 4 7.12 10.13 -25.76
C GLU A 4 6.94 8.62 -25.87
N GLY A 5 8.05 7.87 -25.94
CA GLY A 5 8.01 6.41 -26.01
C GLY A 5 7.39 5.77 -24.76
N LEU A 6 7.62 6.37 -23.58
CA LEU A 6 6.95 5.96 -22.35
C LEU A 6 5.44 6.20 -22.43
N VAL A 7 5.00 7.38 -22.88
CA VAL A 7 3.57 7.68 -23.05
C VAL A 7 2.94 6.70 -24.04
N ASP A 8 3.60 6.42 -25.16
CA ASP A 8 3.10 5.48 -26.17
C ASP A 8 3.00 4.05 -25.63
N LEU A 9 3.96 3.61 -24.81
CA LEU A 9 3.89 2.32 -24.12
C LEU A 9 2.74 2.28 -23.11
N ALA A 10 2.67 3.27 -22.22
CA ALA A 10 1.67 3.35 -21.17
C ALA A 10 0.24 3.40 -21.73
N ARG A 11 0.04 4.08 -22.87
CA ARG A 11 -1.25 4.14 -23.58
C ARG A 11 -1.79 2.78 -24.02
N GLN A 12 -0.93 1.77 -24.21
CA GLN A 12 -1.38 0.42 -24.55
C GLN A 12 -2.12 -0.25 -23.37
N MET A 13 -1.85 0.18 -22.15
CA MET A 13 -2.42 -0.36 -20.92
C MET A 13 -3.43 0.61 -20.28
N ALA A 14 -3.24 1.92 -20.48
CA ALA A 14 -4.01 3.00 -19.91
C ALA A 14 -4.44 3.98 -21.03
N PRO A 15 -5.44 3.63 -21.85
CA PRO A 15 -5.84 4.41 -23.02
C PRO A 15 -6.53 5.74 -22.68
N HIS A 16 -7.05 5.89 -21.47
CA HIS A 16 -7.81 7.07 -21.03
C HIS A 16 -7.06 7.92 -19.99
N ALA A 17 -6.05 7.36 -19.33
CA ALA A 17 -5.19 8.11 -18.42
C ALA A 17 -4.53 9.32 -19.11
N ARG A 18 -4.59 10.48 -18.47
CA ARG A 18 -3.99 11.71 -18.99
C ARG A 18 -2.49 11.72 -18.75
N MET A 19 -1.72 11.71 -19.84
CA MET A 19 -0.26 11.65 -19.80
C MET A 19 0.34 12.66 -20.77
N ILE A 20 1.29 13.47 -20.28
CA ILE A 20 1.95 14.51 -21.06
C ILE A 20 3.45 14.24 -21.09
N ALA A 21 4.03 14.09 -22.28
CA ALA A 21 5.46 13.94 -22.45
C ALA A 21 6.14 15.32 -22.42
N ALA A 22 7.03 15.55 -21.44
CA ALA A 22 7.75 16.82 -21.26
C ALA A 22 9.28 16.70 -21.46
N GLY A 23 9.73 15.71 -22.23
CA GLY A 23 11.16 15.47 -22.48
C GLY A 23 11.77 16.36 -23.57
N GLY A 24 13.07 16.61 -23.45
CA GLY A 24 13.88 17.34 -24.43
C GLY A 24 13.96 18.84 -24.20
N THR A 25 14.87 19.48 -24.93
CA THR A 25 14.99 20.94 -25.00
C THR A 25 13.91 21.53 -25.91
N ASP A 26 13.79 22.86 -25.93
CA ASP A 26 12.83 23.58 -26.79
C ASP A 26 13.08 23.33 -28.28
N ASP A 27 14.35 23.11 -28.66
CA ASP A 27 14.77 22.79 -30.03
C ASP A 27 14.67 21.28 -30.36
N GLY A 28 14.10 20.46 -29.46
CA GLY A 28 13.88 19.03 -29.68
C GLY A 28 15.13 18.16 -29.52
N GLN A 29 16.20 18.68 -28.92
CA GLN A 29 17.39 17.91 -28.58
C GLN A 29 17.25 17.18 -27.24
N ILE A 30 18.19 16.29 -26.93
CA ILE A 30 18.27 15.62 -25.63
C ILE A 30 18.53 16.67 -24.55
N GLY A 31 17.71 16.64 -23.51
CA GLY A 31 17.79 17.57 -22.37
C GLY A 31 16.44 17.71 -21.67
N THR A 32 16.31 18.77 -20.88
CA THR A 32 15.07 19.10 -20.18
C THR A 32 14.78 20.58 -20.39
N SER A 33 13.54 20.92 -20.75
CA SER A 33 13.08 22.29 -20.89
C SER A 33 12.16 22.64 -19.74
N PHE A 34 12.44 23.77 -19.08
CA PHE A 34 11.56 24.34 -18.07
C PHE A 34 10.16 24.62 -18.62
N ALA A 35 10.07 25.22 -19.82
CA ALA A 35 8.79 25.58 -20.43
C ALA A 35 7.94 24.34 -20.75
N LYS A 36 8.57 23.26 -21.22
CA LYS A 36 7.88 21.98 -21.45
C LYS A 36 7.40 21.33 -20.16
N VAL A 37 8.16 21.43 -19.06
CA VAL A 37 7.74 20.90 -17.77
C VAL A 37 6.55 21.68 -17.21
N VAL A 38 6.62 23.02 -17.16
CA VAL A 38 5.50 23.87 -16.70
C VAL A 38 4.25 23.64 -17.55
N GLY A 39 4.37 23.77 -18.87
CA GLY A 39 3.24 23.56 -19.77
C GLY A 39 2.72 22.12 -19.75
N GLY A 40 3.57 21.15 -19.42
CA GLY A 40 3.17 19.75 -19.24
C GLY A 40 2.34 19.54 -17.96
N ILE A 41 2.74 20.19 -16.87
CA ILE A 41 1.99 20.16 -15.60
C ILE A 41 0.63 20.83 -15.77
N GLU A 42 0.58 22.03 -16.35
CA GLU A 42 -0.68 22.75 -16.63
C GLU A 42 -1.62 21.95 -17.53
N GLN A 43 -1.07 21.27 -18.54
CA GLN A 43 -1.87 20.40 -19.41
C GLN A 43 -2.32 19.13 -18.70
N ALA A 44 -1.56 18.59 -17.75
CA ALA A 44 -1.95 17.39 -17.01
C ALA A 44 -2.99 17.68 -15.93
N ASP A 45 -2.95 18.86 -15.32
CA ASP A 45 -3.77 19.22 -14.18
C ASP A 45 -5.25 19.42 -14.56
N LEU A 46 -6.10 18.54 -14.05
CA LEU A 46 -7.57 18.67 -14.11
C LEU A 46 -8.18 18.92 -12.73
N GLY A 47 -7.36 19.23 -11.72
CA GLY A 47 -7.76 19.43 -10.33
C GLY A 47 -7.63 18.18 -9.44
N GLU A 48 -7.33 17.01 -10.02
CA GLU A 48 -7.18 15.74 -9.29
C GLU A 48 -5.74 15.49 -8.80
N GLY A 49 -4.79 16.30 -9.28
CA GLY A 49 -3.36 16.21 -8.98
C GLY A 49 -2.53 15.68 -10.15
N VAL A 50 -1.21 15.92 -10.06
CA VAL A 50 -0.25 15.59 -11.12
C VAL A 50 0.94 14.86 -10.52
N VAL A 51 1.25 13.69 -11.09
CA VAL A 51 2.50 12.96 -10.83
C VAL A 51 3.51 13.29 -11.91
N LEU A 52 4.67 13.77 -11.47
CA LEU A 52 5.80 14.08 -12.33
C LEU A 52 6.90 13.04 -12.12
N LEU A 53 7.24 12.34 -13.20
CA LEU A 53 8.31 11.33 -13.22
C LEU A 53 9.51 11.88 -13.98
N CYS A 54 10.68 11.75 -13.37
CA CYS A 54 11.94 12.26 -13.90
C CYS A 54 12.92 11.10 -14.07
N ASP A 55 13.86 11.24 -15.01
CA ASP A 55 14.85 10.21 -15.32
C ASP A 55 16.13 10.40 -14.49
N LEU A 56 16.83 11.51 -14.71
CA LEU A 56 18.14 11.83 -14.15
C LEU A 56 18.07 13.16 -13.39
N GLY A 57 19.12 13.44 -12.62
CA GLY A 57 19.17 14.60 -11.73
C GLY A 57 18.91 15.95 -12.41
N SER A 58 19.28 16.14 -13.67
CA SER A 58 19.00 17.39 -14.40
C SER A 58 17.50 17.62 -14.64
N ALA A 59 16.75 16.55 -14.89
CA ALA A 59 15.30 16.63 -15.04
C ALA A 59 14.61 16.92 -13.70
N ILE A 60 15.12 16.33 -12.60
CA ILE A 60 14.62 16.59 -11.25
C ILE A 60 14.82 18.05 -10.87
N LEU A 61 16.05 18.59 -11.01
CA LEU A 61 16.35 19.99 -10.66
C LEU A 61 15.50 20.99 -11.48
N THR A 62 15.35 20.72 -12.78
CA THR A 62 14.49 21.54 -13.65
C THR A 62 13.03 21.47 -13.21
N SER A 63 12.58 20.29 -12.77
CA SER A 63 11.22 20.08 -12.28
C SER A 63 10.97 20.76 -10.94
N GLU A 64 11.88 20.66 -9.98
CA GLU A 64 11.81 21.39 -8.71
C GLU A 64 11.73 22.90 -8.96
N THR A 65 12.58 23.41 -9.84
CA THR A 65 12.53 24.82 -10.26
C THR A 65 11.19 25.15 -10.91
N ALA A 66 10.65 24.30 -11.78
CA ALA A 66 9.33 24.52 -12.40
C ALA A 66 8.20 24.60 -11.36
N LEU A 67 8.24 23.74 -10.35
CA LEU A 67 7.28 23.71 -9.26
C LEU A 67 7.27 25.02 -8.45
N ASP A 68 8.42 25.67 -8.26
CA ASP A 68 8.52 26.94 -7.54
C ASP A 68 7.84 28.13 -8.26
N PHE A 69 7.51 27.97 -9.55
CA PHE A 69 6.86 29.00 -10.37
C PHE A 69 5.38 28.73 -10.60
N LEU A 70 4.85 27.63 -10.08
CA LEU A 70 3.43 27.32 -10.14
C LEU A 70 2.67 28.09 -9.05
N ASP A 71 1.40 28.40 -9.32
CA ASP A 71 0.49 28.92 -8.30
C ASP A 71 0.37 27.93 -7.12
N ASP A 72 0.25 28.44 -5.90
CA ASP A 72 0.20 27.65 -4.65
C ASP A 72 -0.84 26.51 -4.71
N ASP A 73 -1.99 26.79 -5.31
CA ASP A 73 -3.08 25.83 -5.50
C ASP A 73 -2.61 24.63 -6.35
N VAL A 74 -2.06 24.90 -7.54
CA VAL A 74 -1.51 23.87 -8.45
C VAL A 74 -0.35 23.15 -7.77
N ARG A 75 0.58 23.90 -7.17
CA ARG A 75 1.77 23.37 -6.49
C ARG A 75 1.41 22.36 -5.40
N SER A 76 0.33 22.60 -4.66
CA SER A 76 -0.12 21.73 -3.56
C SER A 76 -0.52 20.32 -4.02
N ARG A 77 -0.88 20.14 -5.29
CA ARG A 77 -1.35 18.87 -5.89
C ARG A 77 -0.40 18.27 -6.93
N VAL A 78 0.78 18.86 -7.12
CA VAL A 78 1.85 18.29 -7.96
C VAL A 78 2.85 17.52 -7.08
N ARG A 79 3.25 16.33 -7.52
CA ARG A 79 4.21 15.46 -6.81
C ARG A 79 5.31 14.98 -7.76
N ILE A 80 6.56 15.34 -7.46
CA ILE A 80 7.72 14.69 -8.07
C ILE A 80 7.89 13.33 -7.39
N VAL A 81 7.93 12.27 -8.18
CA VAL A 81 8.00 10.90 -7.67
C VAL A 81 9.34 10.27 -8.05
N ASP A 82 10.05 9.82 -7.03
CA ASP A 82 11.25 9.01 -7.17
C ASP A 82 10.86 7.56 -7.47
N ALA A 83 10.96 7.18 -8.74
CA ALA A 83 10.61 5.87 -9.26
C ALA A 83 11.38 5.60 -10.57
N PRO A 84 11.60 4.32 -10.94
CA PRO A 84 12.11 3.97 -12.26
C PRO A 84 11.21 4.58 -13.34
N LEU A 85 11.78 5.34 -14.27
CA LEU A 85 11.01 6.15 -15.22
C LEU A 85 9.99 5.31 -16.01
N VAL A 86 10.42 4.16 -16.52
CA VAL A 86 9.59 3.34 -17.41
C VAL A 86 8.57 2.54 -16.61
N GLU A 87 9.04 1.71 -15.67
CA GLU A 87 8.20 0.81 -14.89
C GLU A 87 7.25 1.61 -13.98
N GLY A 88 7.75 2.66 -13.34
CA GLY A 88 6.97 3.57 -12.51
C GLY A 88 5.97 4.38 -13.33
N GLY A 89 6.33 4.80 -14.54
CA GLY A 89 5.43 5.50 -15.47
C GLY A 89 4.26 4.64 -15.92
N VAL A 90 4.52 3.38 -16.29
CA VAL A 90 3.46 2.43 -16.65
C VAL A 90 2.58 2.12 -15.43
N ALA A 91 3.16 1.89 -14.25
CA ALA A 91 2.40 1.62 -13.03
C ALA A 91 1.50 2.80 -12.62
N ALA A 92 2.02 4.03 -12.69
CA ALA A 92 1.25 5.24 -12.45
C ALA A 92 0.08 5.39 -13.44
N ALA A 93 0.36 5.20 -14.74
CA ALA A 93 -0.68 5.31 -15.77
C ALA A 93 -1.81 4.28 -15.55
N VAL A 94 -1.46 3.03 -15.23
CA VAL A 94 -2.44 1.99 -14.91
C VAL A 94 -3.24 2.34 -13.66
N ALA A 95 -2.60 2.85 -12.61
CA ALA A 95 -3.28 3.28 -11.38
C ALA A 95 -4.23 4.47 -11.62
N ALA A 96 -3.88 5.39 -12.52
CA ALA A 96 -4.74 6.50 -12.90
C ALA A 96 -5.92 6.04 -13.77
N GLU A 97 -5.70 5.13 -14.73
CA GLU A 97 -6.73 4.58 -15.62
C GLU A 97 -7.91 3.98 -14.85
N VAL A 98 -7.60 3.29 -13.76
CA VAL A 98 -8.59 2.61 -12.92
C VAL A 98 -9.23 3.52 -11.86
N GLY A 99 -8.95 4.83 -11.92
CA GLY A 99 -9.54 5.84 -11.04
C GLY A 99 -8.84 6.00 -9.68
N GLY A 100 -7.55 5.68 -9.58
CA GLY A 100 -6.76 5.91 -8.37
C GLY A 100 -6.57 7.40 -8.09
N ASP A 101 -6.61 7.77 -6.81
CA ASP A 101 -6.27 9.12 -6.35
C ASP A 101 -4.75 9.41 -6.48
N LEU A 102 -4.36 10.69 -6.31
CA LEU A 102 -2.97 11.14 -6.41
C LEU A 102 -2.01 10.26 -5.60
N GLU A 103 -2.35 9.95 -4.34
CA GLU A 103 -1.52 9.13 -3.47
C GLU A 103 -1.39 7.68 -3.96
N SER A 104 -2.47 7.11 -4.52
CA SER A 104 -2.42 5.77 -5.10
C SER A 104 -1.57 5.71 -6.38
N VAL A 105 -1.62 6.75 -7.21
CA VAL A 105 -0.75 6.87 -8.40
C VAL A 105 0.71 7.01 -7.97
N VAL A 106 1.02 7.85 -6.98
CA VAL A 106 2.38 7.99 -6.41
C VAL A 106 2.88 6.65 -5.88
N ARG A 107 2.05 5.92 -5.12
CA ARG A 107 2.39 4.61 -4.56
C ARG A 107 2.71 3.59 -5.65
N ALA A 108 1.87 3.53 -6.68
CA ALA A 108 2.05 2.61 -7.81
C ALA A 108 3.37 2.87 -8.54
N ALA A 109 3.70 4.13 -8.81
CA ALA A 109 4.99 4.50 -9.38
C ALA A 109 6.17 4.03 -8.51
N ARG A 110 6.14 4.31 -7.20
CA ARG A 110 7.23 3.95 -6.28
C ARG A 110 7.40 2.45 -6.11
N SER A 111 6.30 1.68 -6.08
CA SER A 111 6.36 0.23 -5.96
C SER A 111 7.02 -0.45 -7.17
N ALA A 112 7.13 0.23 -8.31
CA ALA A 112 7.83 -0.34 -9.46
C ALA A 112 9.34 -0.57 -9.20
N ALA A 113 9.93 0.09 -8.19
CA ALA A 113 11.32 -0.08 -7.79
C ALA A 113 11.61 -1.42 -7.05
N GLY A 114 10.58 -2.14 -6.62
CA GLY A 114 10.70 -3.42 -5.93
C GLY A 114 9.42 -4.23 -6.07
N ALA A 115 9.50 -5.41 -6.66
CA ALA A 115 8.35 -6.26 -6.97
C ALA A 115 7.50 -6.59 -5.73
N GLU A 116 6.47 -5.78 -5.49
CA GLU A 116 5.24 -6.20 -4.82
C GLU A 116 4.08 -6.08 -5.82
N PRO A 117 3.19 -7.10 -5.89
CA PRO A 117 2.13 -7.14 -6.89
C PRO A 117 1.13 -6.00 -6.69
N ALA A 118 0.63 -5.50 -7.83
CA ALA A 118 -0.23 -4.32 -7.98
C ALA A 118 -1.43 -4.28 -7.00
N PRO A 119 -1.84 -3.08 -6.53
CA PRO A 119 -3.10 -2.92 -5.82
C PRO A 119 -4.27 -3.26 -6.75
N SER A 120 -5.09 -4.21 -6.32
CA SER A 120 -6.34 -4.55 -6.98
C SER A 120 -7.33 -3.39 -6.84
N THR A 121 -8.02 -3.10 -7.93
CA THR A 121 -9.03 -2.07 -8.05
C THR A 121 -10.38 -2.59 -7.61
N ASN A 122 -11.00 -1.94 -6.63
CA ASN A 122 -12.31 -1.31 -6.82
C ASN A 122 -12.62 -0.34 -5.66
N ALA A 123 -13.23 0.78 -6.01
CA ALA A 123 -13.65 1.84 -5.11
C ALA A 123 -14.79 1.37 -4.18
N ALA A 124 -14.53 1.41 -2.88
CA ALA A 124 -15.45 1.93 -1.87
C ALA A 124 -14.57 2.27 -0.67
N GLU A 125 -14.64 3.54 -0.25
CA GLU A 125 -14.05 4.09 0.96
C GLU A 125 -14.05 3.05 2.10
N SER A 126 -12.89 2.43 2.31
CA SER A 126 -12.65 1.55 3.46
C SER A 126 -11.78 2.38 4.41
N PRO A 127 -12.17 2.54 5.69
CA PRO A 127 -11.27 3.15 6.66
C PRO A 127 -9.94 2.36 6.65
N PRO A 128 -8.81 2.95 7.10
CA PRO A 128 -7.55 2.21 7.20
C PRO A 128 -7.81 0.85 7.86
N PRO A 129 -7.11 -0.24 7.49
CA PRO A 129 -7.39 -1.56 8.07
C PRO A 129 -7.38 -1.36 9.58
N SER A 130 -8.56 -1.43 10.18
CA SER A 130 -8.72 -1.26 11.60
C SER A 130 -8.18 -2.56 12.16
N LEU A 131 -6.85 -2.63 12.30
CA LEU A 131 -6.14 -3.77 12.85
C LEU A 131 -6.66 -3.93 14.27
N VAL A 132 -7.67 -4.77 14.42
CA VAL A 132 -8.26 -5.02 15.73
C VAL A 132 -7.27 -5.90 16.45
N THR A 133 -6.68 -5.36 17.50
CA THR A 133 -5.66 -6.03 18.29
C THR A 133 -6.12 -6.15 19.73
N ARG A 134 -5.93 -7.32 20.32
CA ARG A 134 -6.15 -7.56 21.74
C ARG A 134 -4.94 -8.30 22.31
N THR A 135 -4.46 -7.84 23.45
CA THR A 135 -3.38 -8.50 24.18
C THR A 135 -3.93 -9.16 25.43
N VAL A 136 -3.63 -10.43 25.63
CA VAL A 136 -4.08 -11.26 26.75
C VAL A 136 -2.88 -11.90 27.43
N THR A 137 -2.87 -11.91 28.77
CA THR A 137 -1.90 -12.68 29.55
C THR A 137 -2.39 -14.10 29.74
N LEU A 138 -1.56 -15.11 29.43
CA LEU A 138 -1.94 -16.51 29.61
C LEU A 138 -1.98 -16.88 31.10
N VAL A 139 -3.14 -17.37 31.55
CA VAL A 139 -3.40 -17.73 32.95
C VAL A 139 -3.18 -19.21 33.24
N ASN A 140 -3.32 -20.06 32.22
CA ASN A 140 -3.27 -21.51 32.36
C ASN A 140 -1.85 -21.99 32.70
N LYS A 141 -1.75 -22.93 33.65
CA LYS A 141 -0.48 -23.41 34.23
C LYS A 141 0.54 -23.86 33.19
N ASP A 142 0.10 -24.62 32.19
CA ASP A 142 0.96 -25.22 31.17
C ASP A 142 1.02 -24.38 29.87
N GLY A 143 0.39 -23.20 29.85
CA GLY A 143 0.37 -22.32 28.68
C GLY A 143 -0.38 -22.89 27.48
N LEU A 144 -0.10 -22.40 26.27
CA LEU A 144 -0.83 -22.80 25.06
C LEU A 144 -0.32 -24.14 24.49
N HIS A 145 -0.42 -25.20 25.29
CA HIS A 145 -0.04 -26.57 24.93
C HIS A 145 -1.08 -27.24 24.02
N ALA A 146 -0.84 -28.50 23.64
CA ALA A 146 -1.58 -29.18 22.58
C ALA A 146 -3.12 -29.14 22.69
N ARG A 147 -3.69 -29.21 23.90
CA ARG A 147 -5.15 -29.21 24.10
C ARG A 147 -5.76 -27.80 23.98
N PRO A 148 -5.36 -26.79 24.78
CA PRO A 148 -5.74 -25.40 24.59
C PRO A 148 -5.47 -24.87 23.17
N ALA A 149 -4.33 -25.23 22.58
CA ALA A 149 -4.00 -24.83 21.22
C ALA A 149 -4.97 -25.44 20.19
N ALA A 150 -5.46 -26.65 20.41
CA ALA A 150 -6.44 -27.29 19.52
C ALA A 150 -7.82 -26.64 19.64
N ASP A 151 -8.27 -26.32 20.85
CA ASP A 151 -9.53 -25.61 21.07
C ASP A 151 -9.47 -24.17 20.52
N PHE A 152 -8.33 -23.49 20.70
CA PHE A 152 -8.06 -22.18 20.12
C PHE A 152 -8.10 -22.21 18.59
N ALA A 153 -7.36 -23.14 17.98
CA ALA A 153 -7.31 -23.30 16.52
C ALA A 153 -8.67 -23.69 15.93
N LYS A 154 -9.41 -24.55 16.63
CA LYS A 154 -10.77 -24.94 16.26
C LYS A 154 -11.71 -23.75 16.28
N LEU A 155 -11.69 -22.94 17.34
CA LEU A 155 -12.51 -21.72 17.42
C LEU A 155 -12.11 -20.73 16.32
N ALA A 156 -10.81 -20.50 16.11
CA ALA A 156 -10.31 -19.60 15.07
C ALA A 156 -10.80 -20.03 13.67
N SER A 157 -10.83 -21.33 13.40
CA SER A 157 -11.30 -21.90 12.13
C SER A 157 -12.80 -21.72 11.86
N THR A 158 -13.59 -21.32 12.87
CA THR A 158 -15.03 -21.05 12.68
C THR A 158 -15.30 -19.66 12.08
N PHE A 159 -14.32 -18.77 12.13
CA PHE A 159 -14.43 -17.41 11.60
C PHE A 159 -13.91 -17.37 10.15
N THR A 160 -14.57 -16.58 9.32
CA THR A 160 -14.09 -16.29 7.95
C THR A 160 -12.91 -15.33 7.97
N ALA A 161 -12.85 -14.45 8.98
CA ALA A 161 -11.77 -13.51 9.18
C ALA A 161 -10.45 -14.23 9.52
N ARG A 162 -9.37 -13.82 8.87
CA ARG A 162 -8.00 -14.21 9.19
C ARG A 162 -7.60 -13.60 10.53
N VAL A 163 -7.27 -14.46 11.48
CA VAL A 163 -6.77 -14.05 12.78
C VAL A 163 -5.37 -14.60 13.00
N THR A 164 -4.50 -13.78 13.59
CA THR A 164 -3.17 -14.20 14.01
C THR A 164 -3.00 -14.09 15.51
N VAL A 165 -2.11 -14.91 16.07
CA VAL A 165 -1.58 -14.80 17.43
C VAL A 165 -0.06 -14.62 17.34
N ASN A 166 0.45 -13.51 17.84
CA ASN A 166 1.85 -13.08 17.72
C ASN A 166 2.37 -13.18 16.26
N GLY A 167 1.52 -12.84 15.28
CA GLY A 167 1.84 -12.89 13.85
C GLY A 167 1.82 -14.28 13.22
N LYS A 168 1.42 -15.34 13.94
CA LYS A 168 1.19 -16.69 13.39
C LYS A 168 -0.29 -16.99 13.24
N ASP A 169 -0.64 -17.79 12.24
CA ASP A 169 -2.03 -18.19 11.97
C ASP A 169 -2.68 -18.86 13.18
N ALA A 170 -3.75 -18.25 13.69
CA ALA A 170 -4.49 -18.73 14.85
C ALA A 170 -5.25 -20.03 14.59
N SER A 171 -5.60 -20.33 13.32
CA SER A 171 -6.31 -21.55 12.92
C SER A 171 -5.39 -22.77 12.78
N SER A 172 -4.07 -22.55 12.80
CA SER A 172 -3.08 -23.61 12.65
C SER A 172 -2.56 -24.08 14.01
N LEU A 173 -3.02 -25.24 14.47
CA LEU A 173 -2.57 -25.87 15.71
C LEU A 173 -1.03 -25.92 15.82
N LEU A 174 -0.34 -26.32 14.75
CA LEU A 174 1.12 -26.40 14.74
C LEU A 174 1.78 -25.03 14.85
N ALA A 175 1.22 -24.01 14.19
CA ALA A 175 1.74 -22.65 14.26
C ALA A 175 1.58 -22.08 15.68
N VAL A 176 0.41 -22.29 16.29
CA VAL A 176 0.10 -21.87 17.66
C VAL A 176 1.03 -22.54 18.67
N MET A 177 1.19 -23.86 18.61
CA MET A 177 2.08 -24.60 19.53
C MET A 177 3.55 -24.18 19.38
N SER A 178 3.99 -23.82 18.17
CA SER A 178 5.37 -23.39 17.92
C SER A 178 5.74 -22.05 18.57
N LEU A 179 4.76 -21.30 19.10
CA LEU A 179 5.02 -20.04 19.80
C LEU A 179 5.56 -20.24 21.22
N GLY A 180 5.38 -21.43 21.81
CA GLY A 180 5.89 -21.74 23.15
C GLY A 180 5.36 -20.80 24.24
N LEU A 181 4.15 -20.27 24.08
CA LEU A 181 3.55 -19.34 25.04
C LEU A 181 3.22 -20.07 26.35
N THR A 182 3.88 -19.66 27.43
CA THR A 182 3.70 -20.22 28.78
C THR A 182 2.98 -19.24 29.69
N ARG A 183 2.57 -19.69 30.88
CA ARG A 183 1.87 -18.86 31.87
C ARG A 183 2.59 -17.54 32.13
N GLY A 184 1.83 -16.46 32.19
CA GLY A 184 2.34 -15.11 32.42
C GLY A 184 2.89 -14.42 31.18
N MET A 185 3.07 -15.13 30.06
CA MET A 185 3.40 -14.51 28.77
C MET A 185 2.16 -13.85 28.16
N THR A 186 2.40 -12.84 27.35
CA THR A 186 1.34 -12.13 26.60
C THR A 186 1.19 -12.70 25.20
N ALA A 187 -0.05 -13.04 24.85
CA ALA A 187 -0.48 -13.33 23.49
C ALA A 187 -1.14 -12.08 22.91
N GLN A 188 -0.70 -11.64 21.73
CA GLN A 188 -1.34 -10.60 20.95
C GLN A 188 -2.15 -11.26 19.84
N ILE A 189 -3.46 -11.13 19.92
CA ILE A 189 -4.39 -11.57 18.88
C ILE A 189 -4.68 -10.37 17.99
N SER A 190 -4.58 -10.55 16.68
CA SER A 190 -4.85 -9.48 15.73
C SER A 190 -5.55 -9.99 14.48
N SER A 191 -6.39 -9.13 13.91
CA SER A 191 -6.98 -9.33 12.59
C SER A 191 -7.02 -8.01 11.84
N ALA A 192 -6.66 -8.06 10.56
CA ALA A 192 -6.76 -6.94 9.64
C ALA A 192 -8.06 -6.97 8.82
N ASP A 193 -8.89 -8.01 9.02
CA ASP A 193 -10.12 -8.19 8.27
C ASP A 193 -11.24 -7.33 8.88
N PRO A 194 -12.13 -6.72 8.07
CA PRO A 194 -13.18 -5.80 8.54
C PRO A 194 -14.10 -6.39 9.61
N ASP A 195 -14.32 -7.70 9.56
CA ASP A 195 -15.17 -8.51 10.43
C ASP A 195 -14.36 -9.27 11.51
N GLY A 196 -13.05 -9.02 11.60
CA GLY A 196 -12.12 -9.65 12.54
C GLY A 196 -12.34 -9.30 14.01
N ALA A 197 -13.08 -8.24 14.33
CA ALA A 197 -13.31 -7.79 15.70
C ALA A 197 -13.97 -8.86 16.59
N ALA A 198 -14.99 -9.56 16.05
CA ALA A 198 -15.67 -10.62 16.78
C ALA A 198 -14.75 -11.83 17.03
N ALA A 199 -13.90 -12.16 16.06
CA ALA A 199 -12.96 -13.26 16.16
C ALA A 199 -11.84 -12.96 17.18
N VAL A 200 -11.28 -11.74 17.13
CA VAL A 200 -10.26 -11.26 18.10
C VAL A 200 -10.83 -11.23 19.52
N ALA A 201 -12.08 -10.77 19.69
CA ALA A 201 -12.75 -10.77 20.98
C ALA A 201 -12.94 -12.19 21.52
N ALA A 202 -13.56 -13.09 20.75
CA ALA A 202 -13.85 -14.46 21.18
C ALA A 202 -12.59 -15.28 21.49
N LEU A 203 -11.54 -15.13 20.67
CA LEU A 203 -10.26 -15.80 20.91
C LEU A 203 -9.54 -15.23 22.14
N GLY A 204 -9.66 -13.92 22.39
CA GLY A 204 -9.14 -13.29 23.59
C GLY A 204 -9.84 -13.77 24.86
N ASP A 205 -11.16 -13.84 24.83
CA ASP A 205 -11.96 -14.36 25.95
C ASP A 205 -11.62 -15.83 26.23
N LEU A 206 -11.38 -16.62 25.18
CA LEU A 206 -10.97 -18.01 25.35
C LEU A 206 -9.61 -18.12 26.04
N LEU A 207 -8.62 -17.30 25.68
CA LEU A 207 -7.33 -17.26 26.36
C LEU A 207 -7.44 -16.77 27.82
N GLU A 208 -8.26 -15.74 28.09
CA GLU A 208 -8.47 -15.21 29.44
C GLU A 208 -9.22 -16.20 30.35
N SER A 209 -10.13 -17.00 29.78
CA SER A 209 -10.85 -18.05 30.50
C SER A 209 -9.96 -19.21 30.94
N GLY A 210 -8.72 -19.27 30.43
CA GLY A 210 -7.79 -20.38 30.69
C GLY A 210 -8.28 -21.71 30.13
N PHE A 211 -9.22 -21.72 29.18
CA PHE A 211 -9.81 -22.94 28.61
C PHE A 211 -10.47 -23.87 29.65
N GLY A 212 -10.83 -23.34 30.82
CA GLY A 212 -11.33 -24.13 31.96
C GLY A 212 -10.24 -24.95 32.66
N GLU A 213 -8.97 -24.57 32.52
CA GLU A 213 -7.82 -25.15 33.20
C GLU A 213 -7.39 -24.27 34.40
N GLU A 214 -6.83 -24.90 35.44
CA GLU A 214 -6.27 -24.21 36.63
C GLU A 214 -4.80 -23.78 36.46
#